data_AF-W1J9D2-F1
#
_entry.id   AF-W1J9D2-F1
#
_cell.length_a   1.000
_cell.length_b   1.000
_cell.length_c   1.000
_cell.angle_alpha   90.00
_cell.angle_beta   90.00
_cell.angle_gamma   90.00
#
_symmetry.space_group_name_H-M   'P 1'
#
loop_
_entity.id
_entity.type
_entity.pdbx_description
1 polymer ?
#
loop_
_entity_poly.entity_id
_entity_poly.type
_entity_poly.pdbx_seq_one_letter_code
_entity_poly.pdbx_strand_id
1 'polypeptide(L)' 'MINDSWPNSAQGKASAFGLGPSVRYANDKGWLVALKWQEDLAVANRPAGSQVFLKVAVAF' A
#
# COMPACT_ATOMS: atom_id res chain seq x y z
N MET A 1 12.17 38.63 -7.64
CA MET A 1 11.79 37.21 -7.51
C MET A 1 12.40 36.71 -6.21
N ILE A 2 11.57 36.67 -5.17
CA ILE A 2 11.94 36.25 -3.81
C ILE A 2 12.03 34.72 -3.82
N ASN A 3 13.22 34.18 -3.56
CA ASN A 3 13.45 32.75 -3.41
C ASN A 3 13.16 32.36 -1.96
N ASP A 4 11.98 31.79 -1.73
CA ASP A 4 11.53 31.20 -0.45
C ASP A 4 12.21 29.85 -0.14
N SER A 5 13.55 29.80 -0.25
CA SER A 5 14.33 28.62 0.14
C SER A 5 14.57 28.63 1.66
N TRP A 6 13.48 28.43 2.40
CA TRP A 6 13.53 28.15 3.83
C TRP A 6 14.17 26.76 4.09
N PRO A 7 14.94 26.57 5.17
CA PRO A 7 15.67 25.33 5.48
C PRO A 7 14.78 24.13 5.82
N ASN A 8 13.45 24.28 5.74
CA ASN A 8 12.46 23.24 5.99
C ASN A 8 11.77 22.72 4.72
N SER A 9 12.45 22.83 3.57
CA SER A 9 12.02 22.19 2.34
C SER A 9 12.16 20.67 2.53
N ALA A 10 11.12 20.07 3.11
CA ALA A 10 11.00 18.66 3.44
C ALA A 10 11.27 17.79 2.20
N GLN A 11 12.55 17.52 1.97
CA GLN A 11 13.02 16.58 0.97
C GLN A 11 12.61 15.19 1.44
N GLY A 12 11.83 14.54 0.58
CA GLY A 12 11.43 13.15 0.75
C GLY A 12 9.94 13.00 0.90
N LYS A 13 9.18 13.34 -0.15
CA LYS A 13 7.90 12.64 -0.39
C LYS A 13 8.26 11.17 -0.53
N ALA A 14 8.14 10.39 0.55
CA ALA A 14 8.37 8.96 0.51
C ALA A 14 7.34 8.35 -0.44
N SER A 15 7.81 7.96 -1.63
CA SER A 15 7.02 7.23 -2.62
C SER A 15 7.49 5.78 -2.58
N ALA A 16 6.54 4.86 -2.62
CA ALA A 16 6.80 3.44 -2.63
C ALA A 16 5.82 2.78 -3.60
N PHE A 17 6.33 1.93 -4.49
CA PHE A 17 5.56 1.30 -5.53
C PHE A 17 5.25 -0.14 -5.12
N GLY A 18 4.06 -0.35 -4.56
CA GLY A 18 3.63 -1.65 -4.10
C GLY A 18 3.14 -2.55 -5.23
N LEU A 19 3.85 -3.63 -5.52
CA LEU A 19 3.41 -4.69 -6.45
C LEU A 19 3.27 -6.00 -5.67
N GLY A 20 2.19 -6.74 -5.92
CA GLY A 20 2.06 -8.06 -5.32
C GLY A 20 0.74 -8.77 -5.63
N PRO A 21 0.73 -10.09 -5.42
CA PRO A 21 -0.40 -10.93 -5.78
C PRO A 21 -1.61 -10.68 -4.87
N SER A 22 -2.80 -10.79 -5.46
CA SER A 22 -4.05 -10.80 -4.71
C SER A 22 -4.91 -12.00 -5.08
N VAL A 23 -5.39 -12.70 -4.07
CA VAL A 23 -6.33 -13.82 -4.21
C VAL A 23 -7.65 -13.40 -3.59
N ARG A 24 -8.74 -13.58 -4.33
CA ARG A 24 -10.10 -13.38 -3.84
C ARG A 24 -10.88 -14.67 -3.99
N TYR A 25 -11.51 -15.09 -2.90
CA TYR A 25 -12.46 -16.18 -2.83
C TYR A 25 -13.85 -15.62 -2.54
N ALA A 26 -14.82 -16.05 -3.34
CA ALA A 26 -16.22 -15.69 -3.22
C ALA A 26 -17.08 -16.95 -3.37
N ASN A 27 -18.09 -17.09 -2.52
CA ASN A 27 -19.06 -18.18 -2.55
C ASN A 27 -20.46 -17.59 -2.79
N ASP A 28 -21.32 -18.31 -3.51
CA ASP A 28 -22.74 -18.00 -3.72
C ASP A 28 -23.54 -17.75 -2.42
N LYS A 29 -23.07 -18.27 -1.28
CA LYS A 29 -23.61 -17.98 0.07
C LYS A 29 -23.25 -16.58 0.59
N GLY A 30 -22.63 -15.72 -0.22
CA GLY A 30 -22.28 -14.34 0.15
C GLY A 30 -21.04 -14.20 1.04
N TRP A 31 -20.22 -15.24 1.14
CA TRP A 31 -18.93 -15.19 1.84
C TRP A 31 -17.86 -14.69 0.88
N LEU A 32 -17.11 -13.67 1.30
CA LEU A 32 -16.02 -13.05 0.56
C LEU A 32 -14.76 -13.04 1.43
N VAL A 33 -13.69 -13.67 0.95
CA VAL A 33 -12.37 -13.63 1.57
C VAL A 33 -11.38 -13.12 0.53
N ALA A 34 -10.63 -12.08 0.84
CA ALA A 34 -9.59 -11.57 -0.03
C ALA A 34 -8.27 -11.42 0.73
N LEU A 35 -7.22 -12.01 0.18
CA LEU A 35 -5.85 -11.90 0.66
C LEU A 35 -5.05 -11.16 -0.41
N LYS A 36 -4.41 -10.05 -0.04
CA LYS A 36 -3.49 -9.34 -0.91
C LYS A 36 -2.16 -9.19 -0.21
N TRP A 37 -1.10 -9.66 -0.85
CA TRP A 37 0.26 -9.41 -0.42
C TRP A 37 0.85 -8.36 -1.35
N GLN A 38 1.49 -7.34 -0.79
CA GLN A 38 2.10 -6.24 -1.52
C GLN A 38 3.52 -6.05 -1.02
N GLU A 39 4.47 -6.03 -1.94
CA GLU A 39 5.87 -5.71 -1.67
C GLU A 39 6.18 -4.32 -2.24
N ASP A 40 6.76 -3.44 -1.43
CA ASP A 40 7.18 -2.12 -1.87
C ASP A 40 8.49 -2.19 -2.66
N LEU A 41 8.42 -1.95 -3.98
CA LEU A 41 9.55 -1.76 -4.88
C LEU A 41 9.75 -0.24 -5.10
N ALA A 42 11.01 0.23 -5.17
CA ALA A 42 11.37 1.65 -5.32
C ALA A 42 11.05 2.55 -4.11
N VAL A 43 11.52 2.15 -2.93
CA VAL A 43 11.41 2.96 -1.72
C VAL A 43 12.49 4.03 -1.67
N ALA A 44 12.11 5.30 -1.85
CA ALA A 44 13.00 6.43 -1.60
C ALA A 44 12.86 6.90 -0.14
N ASN A 45 13.98 6.96 0.58
CA ASN A 45 14.09 7.54 1.93
C ASN A 45 13.37 6.80 3.09
N ARG A 46 13.04 5.50 2.95
CA ARG A 46 12.57 4.64 4.08
C ARG A 46 12.93 3.15 3.84
N PRO A 47 12.79 2.25 4.84
CA PRO A 47 13.00 0.81 4.65
C PRO A 47 11.97 0.22 3.66
N ALA A 48 12.42 -0.69 2.79
CA ALA A 48 11.55 -1.55 2.01
C ALA A 48 10.68 -2.40 2.95
N GLY A 49 9.38 -2.51 2.65
CA GLY A 49 8.42 -3.18 3.52
C GLY A 49 7.46 -4.05 2.73
N SER A 50 6.94 -5.08 3.39
CA SER A 50 5.88 -5.93 2.85
C SER A 50 4.60 -5.67 3.63
N GLN A 51 3.49 -5.49 2.92
CA GLN A 51 2.16 -5.31 3.49
C GLN A 51 1.27 -6.50 3.13
N VAL A 52 0.58 -7.04 4.12
CA VAL A 52 -0.42 -8.10 3.93
C VAL A 52 -1.78 -7.55 4.30
N PHE A 53 -2.74 -7.70 3.39
CA PHE A 53 -4.12 -7.28 3.56
C PHE A 53 -5.01 -8.52 3.58
N LEU A 54 -5.76 -8.69 4.65
CA LEU A 54 -6.81 -9.69 4.75
C LEU A 54 -8.15 -8.98 4.88
N LYS A 55 -9.10 -9.33 4.00
CA LYS A 55 -10.48 -8.86 4.06
C LYS A 55 -11.40 -10.06 4.12
N VAL A 56 -12.31 -10.04 5.09
CA VAL A 56 -13.35 -11.06 5.26
C VAL A 56 -14.67 -10.33 5.34
N ALA A 57 -15.62 -10.73 4.51
CA ALA A 57 -16.99 -10.24 4.53
C ALA A 57 -17.93 -11.44 4.49
N VAL A 58 -18.94 -11.40 5.35
CA VAL A 58 -19.98 -12.42 5.47
C VAL A 58 -21.29 -11.69 5.23
N ALA A 59 -22.04 -12.13 4.22
CA ALA A 59 -23.42 -11.68 4.02
C ALA A 59 -24.33 -12.37 5.06
N PHE A 60 -25.21 -11.59 5.68
CA PHE A 60 -26.26 -12.01 6.59
C PHE A 60 -27.64 -11.70 6.00
#